data_AF-A0A345E518-F1
#
_entry.id   AF-A0A345E518-F1
#
_cell.length_a   1.000
_cell.length_b   1.000
_cell.length_c   1.000
_cell.angle_alpha   90.00
_cell.angle_beta   90.00
_cell.angle_gamma   90.00
#
_symmetry.space_group_name_H-M   'P 1'
#
loop_
_entity.id
_entity.type
_entity.pdbx_description
1 polymer ?
#
loop_
_entity_poly.entity_id
_entity_poly.type
_entity_poly.pdbx_seq_one_letter_code
_entity_poly.pdbx_strand_id
1 'polypeptide(L)'
;MEDDDDAYLSLDPSSDLSRTTTSGGQLEFYIPGIKTRAGIGDTPEGNGVQPNSRYTFGDLLVISNQGSDPVEVFGSGRNVPSGFERLGLVDSDRNQLLTSEADATELYPGESFNAGLFIETGDANVQQYQLALRIRADPITEQASDAPRGPSGILE
;
A
#
# COMPACT_ATOMS: atom_id res chain seq x y z
N MET A 1 -6.10 0.18 -23.37
CA MET A 1 -7.19 0.22 -22.38
C MET A 1 -7.14 -1.15 -21.76
N GLU A 2 -6.44 -1.28 -20.64
CA GLU A 2 -6.59 -2.47 -19.80
C GLU A 2 -7.98 -2.35 -19.19
N ASP A 3 -8.83 -3.34 -19.45
CA ASP A 3 -10.17 -3.44 -18.88
C ASP A 3 -10.00 -3.65 -17.37
N ASP A 4 -10.58 -2.77 -16.54
CA ASP A 4 -10.62 -2.94 -15.08
C ASP A 4 -11.37 -4.23 -14.68
N ASP A 5 -12.08 -4.89 -15.61
CA ASP A 5 -12.79 -6.16 -15.39
C ASP A 5 -11.85 -7.35 -15.08
N ASP A 6 -10.55 -7.23 -15.39
CA ASP A 6 -9.50 -8.21 -15.02
C ASP A 6 -8.68 -7.76 -13.78
N ALA A 7 -9.06 -6.66 -13.12
CA ALA A 7 -8.33 -6.15 -11.96
C ALA A 7 -8.56 -7.05 -10.72
N TYR A 8 -7.49 -7.71 -10.27
CA TYR A 8 -7.52 -8.54 -9.06
C TYR A 8 -7.89 -7.79 -7.78
N LEU A 9 -7.65 -6.47 -7.73
CA LEU A 9 -7.86 -5.65 -6.53
C LEU A 9 -8.87 -4.52 -6.75
N SER A 10 -9.70 -4.30 -5.74
CA SER A 10 -10.39 -3.02 -5.52
C SER A 10 -9.64 -2.17 -4.51
N LEU A 11 -9.55 -0.86 -4.78
CA LEU A 11 -8.95 0.15 -3.92
C LEU A 11 -10.02 1.16 -3.52
N ASP A 12 -10.61 0.99 -2.34
CA ASP A 12 -11.71 1.82 -1.87
C ASP A 12 -11.20 2.90 -0.90
N PRO A 13 -11.20 4.19 -1.27
CA PRO A 13 -10.72 5.26 -0.41
C PRO A 13 -11.55 5.36 0.88
N SER A 14 -10.88 5.39 2.03
CA SER A 14 -11.54 5.71 3.30
C SER A 14 -11.86 7.20 3.33
N SER A 15 -13.13 7.54 3.55
CA SER A 15 -13.59 8.93 3.59
C SER A 15 -13.12 9.72 4.82
N ASP A 16 -12.45 9.05 5.76
CA ASP A 16 -12.02 9.67 7.00
C ASP A 16 -11.04 10.83 6.75
N LEU A 17 -11.40 11.98 7.31
CA LEU A 17 -10.66 13.25 7.22
C LEU A 17 -10.47 13.82 5.80
N SER A 18 -11.17 13.29 4.79
CA SER A 18 -11.01 13.72 3.38
C SER A 18 -9.55 13.71 2.93
N ARG A 19 -8.81 12.67 3.35
CA ARG A 19 -7.40 12.46 3.00
C ARG A 19 -7.22 11.73 1.68
N THR A 20 -8.30 11.22 1.09
CA THR A 20 -8.27 10.37 -0.09
C THR A 20 -9.24 10.88 -1.15
N THR A 21 -8.86 10.75 -2.41
CA THR A 21 -9.74 11.01 -3.56
C THR A 21 -9.30 10.14 -4.73
N THR A 22 -10.24 9.78 -5.58
CA THR A 22 -9.96 9.09 -6.85
C THR A 22 -10.10 10.10 -7.99
N SER A 23 -9.01 10.33 -8.71
CA SER A 23 -8.96 11.28 -9.84
C SER A 23 -8.19 10.64 -10.99
N GLY A 24 -8.82 10.56 -12.17
CA GLY A 24 -8.15 10.05 -13.38
C GLY A 24 -7.64 8.60 -13.28
N GLY A 25 -8.29 7.75 -12.48
CA GLY A 25 -7.84 6.36 -12.25
C GLY A 25 -6.70 6.23 -11.25
N GLN A 26 -6.32 7.32 -10.57
CA GLN A 26 -5.31 7.32 -9.51
C GLN A 26 -5.95 7.61 -8.16
N LEU A 27 -5.49 6.90 -7.13
CA LEU A 27 -5.81 7.19 -5.75
C LEU A 27 -4.81 8.22 -5.22
N GLU A 28 -5.30 9.40 -4.89
CA GLU A 28 -4.50 10.50 -4.37
C GLU A 28 -4.70 10.64 -2.85
N PHE A 29 -3.59 10.87 -2.14
CA PHE A 29 -3.60 11.14 -0.71
C PHE A 29 -3.13 12.56 -0.40
N TYR A 30 -3.90 13.26 0.41
CA TYR A 30 -3.55 14.61 0.89
C TYR A 30 -3.17 14.53 2.36
N ILE A 31 -1.91 14.87 2.65
CA ILE A 31 -1.35 14.81 3.99
C ILE A 31 -0.68 16.17 4.28
N PRO A 32 -1.20 16.96 5.24
CA PRO A 32 -2.44 16.73 5.99
C PRO A 32 -3.69 16.82 5.07
N GLY A 33 -4.80 16.20 5.49
CA GLY A 33 -6.04 16.06 4.69
C GLY A 33 -6.65 17.37 4.19
N ILE A 34 -7.56 17.29 3.22
CA ILE A 34 -8.13 18.47 2.55
C ILE A 34 -8.92 19.37 3.52
N LYS A 35 -9.58 18.80 4.53
CA LYS A 35 -10.27 19.57 5.60
C LYS A 35 -9.31 20.29 6.56
N THR A 36 -8.03 19.91 6.52
CA THR A 36 -6.93 20.52 7.26
C THR A 36 -5.98 21.30 6.33
N ARG A 37 -6.36 21.47 5.07
CA ARG A 37 -5.64 22.30 4.09
C ARG A 37 -5.75 23.76 4.55
N ALA A 38 -4.63 24.47 4.52
CA ALA A 38 -4.54 25.87 4.90
C ALA A 38 -5.71 26.70 4.34
N GLY A 39 -6.37 27.46 5.21
CA GLY A 39 -7.48 28.36 4.85
C GLY A 39 -8.89 27.82 5.07
N ILE A 40 -9.08 26.59 5.57
CA ILE A 40 -10.40 26.07 6.00
C ILE A 40 -10.40 25.89 7.53
N GLY A 41 -11.02 26.85 8.25
CA GLY A 41 -11.12 26.86 9.71
C GLY A 41 -9.84 27.29 10.46
N ASP A 42 -9.84 27.18 11.79
CA ASP A 42 -8.69 27.45 12.69
C ASP A 42 -7.62 26.34 12.68
N THR A 43 -7.52 25.59 11.57
CA THR A 43 -6.61 24.44 11.51
C THR A 43 -5.17 24.93 11.33
N PRO A 44 -4.20 24.45 12.14
CA PRO A 44 -2.81 24.87 12.03
C PRO A 44 -2.23 24.61 10.63
N GLU A 45 -1.57 25.61 10.07
CA GLU A 45 -0.81 25.48 8.83
C GLU A 45 0.42 24.59 9.08
N GLY A 46 0.43 23.39 8.49
CA GLY A 46 1.62 22.55 8.43
C GLY A 46 2.52 22.98 7.28
N ASN A 47 3.80 23.26 7.56
CA ASN A 47 4.78 23.68 6.54
C ASN A 47 5.33 22.51 5.68
N GLY A 48 4.81 21.29 5.85
CA GLY A 48 5.25 20.08 5.16
C GLY A 48 5.73 19.00 6.13
N VAL A 49 6.54 18.08 5.62
CA VAL A 49 7.19 17.02 6.43
C VAL A 49 8.49 17.55 7.06
N GLN A 50 8.76 17.17 8.30
CA GLN A 50 10.01 17.48 8.98
C GLN A 50 11.11 16.53 8.49
N PRO A 51 12.37 16.97 8.37
CA PRO A 51 13.50 16.06 8.11
C PRO A 51 13.71 15.05 9.25
N ASN A 52 14.36 13.93 8.94
CA ASN A 52 14.73 12.84 9.85
C ASN A 52 13.55 12.32 10.69
N SER A 53 12.39 12.17 10.07
CA SER A 53 11.13 11.87 10.73
C SER A 53 10.42 10.70 10.06
N ARG A 54 9.63 9.98 10.85
CA ARG A 54 8.81 8.86 10.40
C ARG A 54 7.35 9.19 10.63
N TYR A 55 6.55 8.99 9.59
CA TYR A 55 5.12 9.22 9.62
C TYR A 55 4.39 7.95 9.18
N THR A 56 3.40 7.54 9.95
CA THR A 56 2.49 6.45 9.60
C THR A 56 1.07 6.98 9.59
N PHE A 57 0.38 6.79 8.48
CA PHE A 57 -1.01 7.16 8.28
C PHE A 57 -1.80 5.88 7.99
N GLY A 58 -2.45 5.32 9.01
CA GLY A 58 -3.32 4.15 8.87
C GLY A 58 -4.68 4.49 8.25
N ASP A 59 -5.41 3.44 7.87
CA ASP A 59 -6.83 3.46 7.52
C ASP A 59 -7.21 4.48 6.43
N LEU A 60 -6.34 4.60 5.42
CA LEU A 60 -6.52 5.54 4.31
C LEU A 60 -7.34 4.93 3.17
N LEU A 61 -7.22 3.63 2.93
CA LEU A 61 -8.05 2.92 1.94
C LEU A 61 -8.32 1.50 2.43
N VAL A 62 -9.29 0.83 1.82
CA VAL A 62 -9.50 -0.61 1.93
C VAL A 62 -9.00 -1.26 0.64
N ILE A 63 -8.12 -2.25 0.75
CA ILE A 63 -7.69 -3.07 -0.38
C ILE A 63 -8.42 -4.40 -0.29
N SER A 64 -9.10 -4.80 -1.35
CA SER A 64 -9.89 -6.04 -1.39
C SER A 64 -9.52 -6.88 -2.61
N ASN A 65 -9.41 -8.20 -2.44
CA ASN A 65 -9.27 -9.14 -3.56
C ASN A 65 -10.64 -9.48 -4.14
N GLN A 66 -10.94 -8.98 -5.34
CA GLN A 66 -12.19 -9.28 -6.06
C GLN A 66 -12.01 -10.40 -7.10
N GLY A 67 -10.78 -10.88 -7.29
CA GLY A 67 -10.47 -12.01 -8.16
C GLY A 67 -10.86 -13.37 -7.56
N SER A 68 -10.65 -14.42 -8.35
CA SER A 68 -10.90 -15.81 -7.96
C SER A 68 -9.70 -16.52 -7.34
N ASP A 69 -8.51 -15.93 -7.44
CA ASP A 69 -7.25 -16.52 -6.99
C ASP A 69 -6.66 -15.73 -5.82
N PRO A 70 -5.95 -16.39 -4.88
CA PRO A 70 -5.20 -15.70 -3.83
C PRO A 70 -4.07 -14.83 -4.39
N VAL A 71 -3.84 -13.68 -3.76
CA VAL A 71 -2.79 -12.72 -4.15
C VAL A 71 -1.98 -12.23 -2.95
N GLU A 72 -0.73 -11.88 -3.19
CA GLU A 72 0.15 -11.17 -2.25
C GLU A 72 0.18 -9.67 -2.60
N VAL A 73 -0.19 -8.84 -1.63
CA VAL A 73 -0.25 -7.38 -1.79
C VAL A 73 0.92 -6.70 -1.07
N PHE A 74 1.66 -5.86 -1.80
CA PHE A 74 2.72 -5.04 -1.23
C PHE A 74 2.94 -3.73 -2.01
N GLY A 75 3.54 -2.75 -1.36
CA GLY A 75 3.93 -1.48 -1.95
C GLY A 75 5.35 -1.54 -2.52
N SER A 76 5.55 -0.95 -3.69
CA SER A 76 6.87 -0.68 -4.27
C SER A 76 7.05 0.82 -4.49
N GLY A 77 7.79 1.46 -3.59
CA GLY A 77 8.25 2.84 -3.76
C GLY A 77 9.52 2.87 -4.59
N ARG A 78 9.42 2.84 -5.93
CA ARG A 78 10.61 3.08 -6.76
C ARG A 78 10.87 4.59 -6.83
N ASN A 79 12.13 4.99 -6.63
CA ASN A 79 12.62 6.36 -6.81
C ASN A 79 11.94 7.40 -5.90
N VAL A 80 12.04 7.22 -4.58
CA VAL A 80 11.71 8.32 -3.65
C VAL A 80 12.66 9.51 -3.91
N PRO A 81 12.17 10.78 -3.92
CA PRO A 81 13.01 11.94 -4.16
C PRO A 81 14.16 12.07 -3.16
N SER A 82 15.23 12.77 -3.55
CA SER A 82 16.29 13.15 -2.61
C SER A 82 15.70 13.84 -1.39
N GLY A 83 16.09 13.42 -0.19
CA GLY A 83 15.47 13.85 1.07
C GLY A 83 14.54 12.82 1.70
N PHE A 84 14.12 11.80 0.96
CA PHE A 84 13.30 10.70 1.47
C PHE A 84 14.08 9.39 1.48
N GLU A 85 13.94 8.65 2.56
CA GLU A 85 14.58 7.34 2.69
C GLU A 85 13.62 6.23 2.29
N ARG A 86 12.31 6.40 2.58
CA ARG A 86 11.32 5.35 2.34
C ARG A 86 9.92 5.91 2.11
N LEU A 87 9.20 5.22 1.24
CA LEU A 87 7.76 5.30 1.05
C LEU A 87 7.23 3.87 0.96
N GLY A 88 6.20 3.54 1.74
CA GLY A 88 5.67 2.17 1.78
C GLY A 88 4.18 2.10 2.08
N LEU A 89 3.60 0.94 1.73
CA LEU A 89 2.23 0.58 2.07
C LEU A 89 2.21 -0.01 3.49
N VAL A 90 1.18 0.29 4.26
CA VAL A 90 0.99 -0.28 5.60
C VAL A 90 -0.27 -1.11 5.61
N ASP A 91 -0.20 -2.34 6.11
CA ASP A 91 -1.37 -3.07 6.60
C ASP A 91 -1.71 -2.50 7.98
N SER A 92 -2.81 -1.75 8.05
CA SER A 92 -3.23 -1.05 9.27
C SER A 92 -3.83 -2.02 10.28
N ASP A 93 -4.46 -3.10 9.81
CA ASP A 93 -5.06 -4.13 10.67
C ASP A 93 -3.97 -4.92 11.40
N ARG A 94 -2.83 -5.18 10.73
CA ARG A 94 -1.67 -5.90 11.29
C ARG A 94 -0.56 -4.99 11.81
N ASN A 95 -0.66 -3.69 11.56
CA ASN A 95 0.39 -2.69 11.81
C ASN A 95 1.75 -3.11 11.19
N GLN A 96 1.73 -3.56 9.93
CA GLN A 96 2.87 -4.11 9.20
C GLN A 96 3.22 -3.27 7.98
N LEU A 97 4.52 -3.06 7.75
CA LEU A 97 5.03 -2.35 6.57
C LEU A 97 5.22 -3.34 5.41
N LEU A 98 4.50 -3.14 4.32
CA LEU A 98 4.48 -4.01 3.14
C LEU A 98 5.38 -3.42 2.04
N THR A 99 6.70 -3.48 2.21
CA THR A 99 7.67 -2.89 1.25
C THR A 99 8.26 -3.87 0.23
N SER A 100 7.97 -5.15 0.39
CA SER A 100 8.47 -6.22 -0.47
C SER A 100 7.53 -7.43 -0.43
N GLU A 101 7.73 -8.36 -1.35
CA GLU A 101 7.02 -9.66 -1.39
C GLU A 101 7.19 -10.45 -0.08
N ALA A 102 8.39 -10.40 0.52
CA ALA A 102 8.67 -11.08 1.80
C ALA A 102 7.86 -10.52 2.98
N ASP A 103 7.34 -9.30 2.85
CA ASP A 103 6.53 -8.64 3.87
C ASP A 103 5.07 -8.50 3.42
N ALA A 104 4.66 -9.15 2.33
CA ALA A 104 3.36 -8.95 1.72
C ALA A 104 2.19 -9.43 2.60
N THR A 105 1.02 -8.84 2.36
CA THR A 105 -0.24 -9.33 2.91
C THR A 105 -0.92 -10.21 1.88
N GLU A 106 -1.09 -11.49 2.23
CA GLU A 106 -1.91 -12.42 1.46
C GLU A 106 -3.41 -12.07 1.60
N LEU A 107 -4.12 -12.11 0.48
CA LEU A 107 -5.58 -11.97 0.40
C LEU A 107 -6.18 -13.10 -0.43
N TYR A 108 -7.02 -13.91 0.19
CA TYR A 108 -7.89 -14.87 -0.50
C TYR A 108 -9.07 -14.14 -1.17
N PRO A 109 -9.77 -14.79 -2.12
CA PRO A 109 -10.95 -14.21 -2.77
C PRO A 109 -11.99 -13.69 -1.75
N GLY A 110 -12.36 -12.41 -1.89
CA GLY A 110 -13.32 -11.73 -1.02
C GLY A 110 -12.74 -11.19 0.29
N GLU A 111 -11.45 -11.43 0.58
CA GLU A 111 -10.78 -10.83 1.73
C GLU A 111 -10.34 -9.39 1.44
N SER A 112 -10.20 -8.62 2.53
CA SER A 112 -9.79 -7.21 2.48
C SER A 112 -8.99 -6.83 3.72
N PHE A 113 -8.21 -5.76 3.63
CA PHE A 113 -7.57 -5.12 4.78
C PHE A 113 -7.58 -3.60 4.68
N ASN A 114 -7.53 -2.93 5.83
CA ASN A 114 -7.32 -1.49 5.89
C ASN A 114 -5.87 -1.16 5.62
N ALA A 115 -5.61 -0.35 4.60
CA ALA A 115 -4.28 0.04 4.19
C ALA A 115 -3.98 1.51 4.43
N GLY A 116 -2.71 1.79 4.71
CA GLY A 116 -2.17 3.10 5.02
C GLY A 116 -0.87 3.39 4.29
N LEU A 117 -0.24 4.52 4.65
CA LEU A 117 1.03 4.96 4.09
C LEU A 117 2.07 5.15 5.19
N PHE A 118 3.30 4.74 4.89
CA PHE A 118 4.49 5.03 5.66
C PHE A 118 5.42 5.96 4.88
N ILE A 119 5.89 7.03 5.52
CA ILE A 119 6.82 8.00 4.96
C ILE A 119 8.00 8.17 5.92
N GLU A 120 9.22 7.94 5.44
CA GLU A 120 10.47 8.18 6.16
C GLU A 120 11.27 9.27 5.43
N THR A 121 11.46 10.39 6.12
CA THR A 121 12.28 11.51 5.63
C THR A 121 13.70 11.38 6.16
N GLY A 122 14.67 11.64 5.28
CA GLY A 122 16.06 11.91 5.65
C GLY A 122 16.27 13.41 5.72
N ASP A 123 17.11 13.97 4.85
CA ASP A 123 17.41 15.40 4.78
C ASP A 123 16.40 16.23 3.96
N ALA A 124 15.15 15.77 3.84
CA ALA A 124 14.09 16.52 3.16
C ALA A 124 13.93 17.94 3.70
N ASN A 125 13.91 18.92 2.81
CA ASN A 125 13.54 20.29 3.15
C ASN A 125 12.07 20.35 3.58
N VAL A 126 11.73 21.29 4.46
CA VAL A 126 10.35 21.54 4.86
C VAL A 126 9.62 22.27 3.73
N GLN A 127 8.93 21.52 2.88
CA GLN A 127 8.15 22.01 1.74
C GLN A 127 7.07 20.98 1.33
N GLN A 128 6.33 21.29 0.26
CA GLN A 128 5.36 20.37 -0.34
C GLN A 128 6.04 19.37 -1.29
N TYR A 129 5.56 18.13 -1.28
CA TYR A 129 6.08 17.05 -2.12
C TYR A 129 4.94 16.30 -2.81
N GLN A 130 5.22 15.80 -4.01
CA GLN A 130 4.40 14.81 -4.69
C GLN A 130 5.17 13.50 -4.71
N LEU A 131 4.60 12.47 -4.09
CA LEU A 131 5.19 11.15 -3.96
C LEU A 131 4.28 10.13 -4.62
N ALA A 132 4.86 9.11 -5.24
CA ALA A 132 4.12 8.03 -5.88
C ALA A 132 4.52 6.69 -5.28
N LEU A 133 3.52 5.93 -4.82
CA LEU A 133 3.66 4.56 -4.38
C LEU A 133 2.91 3.66 -5.37
N ARG A 134 3.56 2.60 -5.86
CA ARG A 134 2.88 1.59 -6.67
C ARG A 134 2.50 0.41 -5.79
N ILE A 135 1.21 0.13 -5.67
CA ILE A 135 0.71 -1.11 -5.06
C ILE A 135 0.80 -2.22 -6.10
N ARG A 136 1.26 -3.39 -5.68
CA ARG A 136 1.31 -4.61 -6.49
C ARG A 136 0.46 -5.68 -5.84
N ALA A 137 -0.22 -6.44 -6.68
CA ALA A 137 -0.80 -7.74 -6.36
C ALA A 137 -0.16 -8.75 -7.29
N ASP A 138 0.58 -9.69 -6.73
CA ASP A 138 1.17 -10.80 -7.47
C ASP A 138 0.45 -12.10 -7.03
N PRO A 139 0.15 -13.05 -7.93
CA PRO A 139 -0.49 -14.31 -7.54
C PRO A 139 0.36 -15.13 -6.56
N ILE A 140 -0.26 -15.80 -5.59
CA ILE A 140 0.45 -16.74 -4.73
C ILE A 140 0.81 -17.98 -5.54
N THR A 141 2.03 -18.03 -6.07
CA THR A 141 2.58 -19.28 -6.59
C THR A 141 2.93 -20.16 -5.40
N GLU A 142 2.09 -21.14 -5.09
CA GLU A 142 2.49 -22.23 -4.20
C GLU A 142 3.83 -22.79 -4.69
N GLN A 143 4.87 -22.75 -3.86
CA GLN A 143 6.03 -23.57 -4.09
C GLN A 143 5.53 -25.00 -4.21
N ALA A 144 5.71 -25.61 -5.39
CA ALA A 144 5.33 -26.98 -5.67
C ALA A 144 5.71 -27.86 -4.47
N SER A 145 4.68 -28.33 -3.76
CA SER A 145 4.83 -29.23 -2.61
C SER A 145 5.87 -30.28 -2.95
N ASP A 146 6.93 -30.38 -2.14
CA ASP A 146 7.88 -31.48 -2.17
C ASP A 146 7.12 -32.75 -1.76
N ALA A 147 6.39 -33.34 -2.70
CA ALA A 147 5.72 -34.61 -2.51
C ALA A 147 6.82 -35.63 -2.20
N PRO A 148 6.74 -36.35 -1.06
CA PRO A 148 7.75 -37.34 -0.74
C PRO A 148 7.81 -38.34 -1.88
N ARG A 149 8.98 -38.49 -2.50
CA ARG A 149 9.25 -39.54 -3.50
C ARG A 149 8.89 -40.88 -2.85
N GLY A 150 7.73 -41.42 -3.19
CA GLY A 150 7.35 -42.78 -2.79
C GLY A 150 8.47 -43.74 -3.21
N PRO A 151 8.84 -44.71 -2.37
CA PRO A 151 9.92 -45.63 -2.72
C PRO A 151 9.54 -46.39 -3.99
N SER A 152 10.40 -46.24 -5.02
CA SER A 152 10.37 -47.09 -6.20
C SER A 152 10.51 -48.55 -5.76
N GLY A 153 9.71 -49.40 -6.38
CA GLY A 153 9.30 -50.70 -5.86
C GLY A 153 10.38 -51.74 -5.60
N ILE A 154 9.91 -52.87 -5.07
CA ILE A 154 10.43 -54.19 -5.40
C ILE A 154 9.21 -55.09 -5.63
N LEU A 155 9.05 -55.55 -6.86
CA LEU A 155 8.27 -56.74 -7.20
C LEU A 155 9.13 -57.95 -6.81
N GLU A 156 8.62 -58.77 -5.90
CA GLU A 156 8.93 -60.21 -5.83
C GLU A 156 7.61 -60.99 -5.82
#